data_AF-A0A7W7M9P2-F1
#
_entry.id   AF-A0A7W7M9P2-F1
#
_cell.length_a   1.000
_cell.length_b   1.000
_cell.length_c   1.000
_cell.angle_alpha   90.00
_cell.angle_beta   90.00
_cell.angle_gamma   90.00
#
_symmetry.space_group_name_H-M   'P 1'
#
loop_
_entity.id
_entity.type
_entity.pdbx_description
1 polymer ?
#
loop_
_entity_poly.entity_id
_entity_poly.type
_entity_poly.pdbx_seq_one_letter_code
_entity_poly.pdbx_strand_id
1 'polypeptide(L)'
;MSGRPRPLSRRRRRLIVAGVLGASSALAAAVLLLQPRIQLVTSFAGVTLPPATHPGRLPTYSFAPSPAAPASGTATRQRQSPPHRTSTTSPPASTGPVPVQVTVLSARSEGRVRSLDDERSTEIQFVNDRDEPVVIYWLDYRGTRERYAVLGSGKTRQQPTFVSHPWVITDLTGRALTIFLPASRPARATIT
;
A
#
# COMPACT_ATOMS: atom_id res chain seq x y z
N MET A 1 -47.82 -61.21 13.08
CA MET A 1 -46.61 -61.38 12.24
C MET A 1 -45.68 -60.19 12.50
N SER A 2 -44.61 -60.38 13.28
CA SER A 2 -43.22 -60.61 12.81
C SER A 2 -42.55 -59.29 12.40
N GLY A 3 -41.44 -58.80 12.96
CA GLY A 3 -40.50 -59.26 13.99
C GLY A 3 -39.40 -58.18 14.12
N ARG A 4 -38.85 -58.00 15.33
CA ARG A 4 -37.64 -57.19 15.67
C ARG A 4 -36.38 -57.79 14.97
N PRO A 5 -35.12 -57.24 15.03
CA PRO A 5 -34.56 -56.15 15.85
C PRO A 5 -33.54 -55.20 15.14
N ARG A 6 -33.01 -54.22 15.90
CA ARG A 6 -31.78 -53.46 15.59
C ARG A 6 -30.52 -54.35 15.71
N PRO A 7 -29.45 -54.11 14.93
CA PRO A 7 -28.10 -54.48 15.34
C PRO A 7 -27.31 -53.28 15.91
N LEU A 8 -26.62 -53.57 17.02
CA LEU A 8 -25.61 -52.74 17.67
C LEU A 8 -24.27 -52.78 16.92
N SER A 9 -23.58 -51.64 16.98
CA SER A 9 -22.12 -51.47 17.05
C SER A 9 -21.20 -52.23 16.08
N ARG A 10 -20.40 -51.47 15.33
CA ARG A 10 -18.95 -51.69 15.37
C ARG A 10 -18.18 -50.39 15.41
N ARG A 11 -17.51 -50.22 16.55
CA ARG A 11 -16.50 -49.21 16.85
C ARG A 11 -15.22 -49.53 16.08
N ARG A 12 -14.48 -48.47 15.74
CA ARG A 12 -13.05 -48.39 15.42
C ARG A 12 -12.63 -48.80 13.99
N ARG A 13 -12.16 -47.81 13.24
CA ARG A 13 -10.73 -47.66 12.92
C ARG A 13 -10.40 -46.16 12.80
N ARG A 14 -9.48 -45.70 13.64
CA ARG A 14 -8.71 -44.49 13.38
C ARG A 14 -7.89 -44.78 12.13
N LEU A 15 -8.02 -43.96 11.10
CA LEU A 15 -6.95 -43.73 10.15
C LEU A 15 -6.71 -42.23 10.13
N ILE A 16 -5.61 -41.86 10.78
CA ILE A 16 -4.88 -40.65 10.50
C ILE A 16 -4.50 -40.74 9.02
N VAL A 17 -5.11 -39.92 8.17
CA VAL A 17 -4.51 -39.59 6.89
C VAL A 17 -3.89 -38.22 7.08
N ALA A 18 -2.62 -38.26 7.44
CA ALA A 18 -1.69 -37.20 7.12
C ALA A 18 -1.64 -37.07 5.59
N GLY A 19 -1.61 -35.83 5.12
CA GLY A 19 -1.22 -35.51 3.74
C GLY A 19 -2.37 -35.49 2.75
N VAL A 20 -2.91 -34.31 2.50
CA VAL A 20 -2.83 -33.74 1.16
C VAL A 20 -2.36 -32.29 1.34
N LEU A 21 -1.20 -32.00 0.76
CA LEU A 21 -0.76 -30.64 0.48
C LEU A 21 -1.88 -29.89 -0.24
N GLY A 22 -2.58 -29.01 0.46
CA GLY A 22 -3.41 -27.97 -0.16
C GLY A 22 -2.53 -26.85 -0.69
N ALA A 23 -1.53 -27.17 -1.51
CA ALA A 23 -0.92 -26.20 -2.41
C ALA A 23 -1.95 -25.88 -3.48
N SER A 24 -2.86 -24.98 -3.15
CA SER A 24 -3.70 -24.28 -4.13
C SER A 24 -3.40 -22.78 -4.04
N SER A 25 -2.11 -22.46 -3.96
CA SER A 25 -1.57 -21.14 -4.30
C SER A 25 -1.22 -21.13 -5.77
N ALA A 26 -2.23 -21.22 -6.63
CA ALA A 26 -2.02 -21.25 -8.08
C ALA A 26 -3.02 -20.30 -8.73
N LEU A 27 -2.63 -19.01 -8.80
CA LEU A 27 -2.60 -18.17 -10.02
C LEU A 27 -2.66 -16.66 -9.76
N ALA A 28 -3.02 -16.18 -8.56
CA ALA A 28 -2.95 -14.75 -8.23
C ALA A 28 -1.55 -14.28 -7.75
N ALA A 29 -0.57 -15.19 -7.77
CA ALA A 29 0.84 -14.87 -7.64
C ALA A 29 1.44 -14.31 -8.95
N ALA A 30 0.70 -14.19 -10.05
CA ALA A 30 1.24 -13.80 -11.36
C ALA A 30 1.65 -12.32 -11.51
N VAL A 31 1.82 -11.57 -10.41
CA VAL A 31 2.63 -10.33 -10.37
C VAL A 31 3.75 -10.50 -9.32
N LEU A 32 4.44 -11.65 -9.32
CA LEU A 32 5.54 -11.92 -8.40
C LEU A 32 6.92 -11.43 -8.83
N LEU A 33 7.10 -10.79 -10.00
CA LEU A 33 8.45 -10.65 -10.56
C LEU A 33 8.91 -9.26 -11.00
N LEU A 34 8.37 -8.17 -10.45
CA LEU A 34 9.07 -6.88 -10.58
C LEU A 34 8.86 -5.96 -9.36
N GLN A 35 9.39 -6.34 -8.20
CA GLN A 35 9.77 -5.34 -7.21
C GLN A 35 11.26 -5.04 -7.38
N PRO A 36 11.67 -3.88 -7.94
CA PRO A 36 13.03 -3.42 -7.77
C PRO A 36 13.26 -3.27 -6.27
N ARG A 37 14.20 -4.06 -5.75
CA ARG A 37 14.68 -3.96 -4.37
C ARG A 37 15.21 -2.55 -4.15
N ILE A 38 14.40 -1.65 -3.60
CA ILE A 38 14.94 -0.49 -2.90
C ILE A 38 15.51 -1.05 -1.60
N GLN A 39 16.82 -1.29 -1.63
CA GLN A 39 17.63 -1.71 -0.50
C GLN A 39 17.38 -0.75 0.67
N LEU A 40 17.01 -1.31 1.82
CA LEU A 40 17.13 -0.60 3.10
C LEU A 40 18.63 -0.40 3.33
N VAL A 41 19.15 0.81 3.12
CA VAL A 41 20.48 1.16 3.64
C VAL A 41 20.33 1.34 5.14
N THR A 42 20.55 0.26 5.87
CA THR A 42 20.86 0.33 7.31
C THR A 42 22.37 0.12 7.43
N SER A 43 23.11 1.19 7.69
CA SER A 43 24.46 1.06 8.23
C SER A 43 24.74 2.21 9.18
N PHE A 44 24.76 1.87 10.48
CA PHE A 44 25.22 2.73 11.55
C PHE A 44 26.67 2.36 11.90
N ALA A 45 27.50 3.41 11.95
CA ALA A 45 28.67 3.64 12.80
C ALA A 45 29.75 2.55 12.97
N GLY A 46 30.98 2.90 12.58
CA GLY A 46 32.21 2.24 13.01
C GLY A 46 33.45 2.99 12.51
N VAL A 47 33.91 3.96 13.29
CA VAL A 47 35.18 4.68 13.09
C VAL A 47 36.35 3.75 13.40
N THR A 48 37.33 3.62 12.50
CA THR A 48 38.77 3.47 12.78
C THR A 48 39.59 3.68 11.50
N LEU A 49 40.56 4.58 11.57
CA LEU A 49 41.68 4.89 10.65
C LEU A 49 42.96 4.92 11.55
N PRO A 50 44.24 4.93 11.08
CA PRO A 50 44.86 4.88 9.73
C PRO A 50 46.13 3.93 9.72
N PRO A 51 47.27 4.13 8.97
CA PRO A 51 47.59 4.95 7.78
C PRO A 51 48.35 4.26 6.60
N ALA A 52 48.26 4.92 5.43
CA ALA A 52 49.24 5.14 4.35
C ALA A 52 49.94 3.93 3.66
N THR A 53 50.15 3.86 2.34
CA THR A 53 50.74 4.89 1.47
C THR A 53 50.80 4.45 -0.02
N HIS A 54 50.79 5.44 -0.94
CA HIS A 54 51.31 5.46 -2.34
C HIS A 54 50.41 4.93 -3.51
N PRO A 55 50.69 5.31 -4.78
CA PRO A 55 50.18 6.53 -5.41
C PRO A 55 49.54 6.27 -6.80
N GLY A 56 48.80 7.24 -7.32
CA GLY A 56 48.66 7.41 -8.77
C GLY A 56 47.23 7.39 -9.34
N ARG A 57 46.97 8.47 -10.10
CA ARG A 57 46.05 8.59 -11.23
C ARG A 57 44.61 9.03 -10.95
N LEU A 58 44.46 10.34 -10.96
CA LEU A 58 43.20 11.07 -11.16
C LEU A 58 42.70 10.87 -12.61
N PRO A 59 41.39 10.68 -12.81
CA PRO A 59 40.68 11.32 -13.91
C PRO A 59 39.92 12.53 -13.35
N THR A 60 40.33 13.72 -13.79
CA THR A 60 39.63 14.99 -13.61
C THR A 60 38.23 14.88 -14.22
N TYR A 61 37.18 14.87 -13.38
CA TYR A 61 35.83 15.23 -13.81
C TYR A 61 35.46 16.55 -13.16
N SER A 62 35.55 17.59 -13.97
CA SER A 62 35.32 18.99 -13.62
C SER A 62 33.81 19.22 -13.47
N PHE A 63 33.31 19.30 -12.25
CA PHE A 63 31.98 19.87 -11.97
C PHE A 63 32.18 21.33 -11.58
N ALA A 64 31.90 22.22 -12.54
CA ALA A 64 31.87 23.65 -12.33
C ALA A 64 30.78 24.03 -11.30
N PRO A 65 31.08 24.87 -10.29
CA PRO A 65 30.04 25.49 -9.47
C PRO A 65 29.42 26.68 -10.23
N SER A 66 28.10 26.66 -10.36
CA SER A 66 27.29 27.78 -10.84
C SER A 66 27.32 28.91 -9.80
N PRO A 67 27.73 30.15 -10.14
CA PRO A 67 27.76 31.26 -9.20
C PRO A 67 26.37 31.86 -8.97
N ALA A 68 26.02 32.00 -7.69
CA ALA A 68 24.87 32.73 -7.20
C ALA A 68 24.86 34.19 -7.67
N ALA A 69 23.69 34.66 -8.13
CA ALA A 69 23.43 36.07 -8.40
C ALA A 69 22.94 36.79 -7.12
N PRO A 70 23.41 38.03 -6.85
CA PRO A 70 23.02 38.79 -5.67
C PRO A 70 21.67 39.52 -5.82
N ALA A 71 21.01 39.69 -4.68
CA ALA A 71 19.80 40.47 -4.48
C ALA A 71 20.04 41.99 -4.61
N SER A 72 19.08 42.70 -5.21
CA SER A 72 18.73 44.10 -4.90
C SER A 72 17.44 44.48 -5.63
N GLY A 73 16.45 45.00 -4.91
CA GLY A 73 15.17 45.42 -5.48
C GLY A 73 14.15 45.81 -4.42
N THR A 74 14.42 46.87 -3.66
CA THR A 74 13.44 47.60 -2.84
C THR A 74 12.46 48.37 -3.72
N ALA A 75 11.15 48.15 -3.55
CA ALA A 75 10.10 49.09 -3.98
C ALA A 75 8.82 48.98 -3.12
N THR A 76 8.78 49.86 -2.12
CA THR A 76 7.67 50.64 -1.52
C THR A 76 6.20 50.36 -1.94
N ARG A 77 5.39 49.95 -0.94
CA ARG A 77 4.02 50.39 -0.56
C ARG A 77 2.96 50.61 -1.66
N GLN A 78 1.90 49.80 -1.64
CA GLN A 78 0.53 50.36 -1.69
C GLN A 78 -0.53 49.48 -1.03
N ARG A 79 -1.07 50.01 0.08
CA ARG A 79 -2.23 49.57 0.85
C ARG A 79 -3.50 49.94 0.10
N GLN A 80 -4.28 48.99 -0.43
CA GLN A 80 -5.71 49.19 -0.71
C GLN A 80 -6.52 47.89 -0.62
N SER A 81 -7.59 47.93 0.18
CA SER A 81 -8.81 47.11 0.14
C SER A 81 -9.94 48.02 0.66
N PRO A 82 -11.24 47.75 0.44
CA PRO A 82 -11.97 47.18 -0.70
C PRO A 82 -13.10 48.16 -1.17
N PRO A 83 -14.09 47.74 -1.96
CA PRO A 83 -15.40 47.53 -1.32
C PRO A 83 -16.18 46.29 -1.81
N HIS A 84 -17.05 45.83 -0.93
CA HIS A 84 -17.98 44.71 -1.11
C HIS A 84 -19.21 45.10 -1.95
N ARG A 85 -19.61 44.24 -2.90
CA ARG A 85 -20.98 43.86 -3.34
C ARG A 85 -20.87 43.27 -4.75
N THR A 86 -21.54 42.20 -5.19
CA THR A 86 -22.81 41.55 -4.81
C THR A 86 -22.81 40.10 -5.32
N SER A 87 -23.66 39.27 -4.70
CA SER A 87 -24.38 38.11 -5.27
C SER A 87 -23.59 36.92 -5.84
N THR A 88 -23.57 35.85 -5.04
CA THR A 88 -23.96 34.49 -5.42
C THR A 88 -23.94 34.17 -6.91
N THR A 89 -22.79 33.74 -7.40
CA THR A 89 -22.72 32.76 -8.49
C THR A 89 -22.13 31.51 -7.85
N SER A 90 -23.00 30.56 -7.49
CA SER A 90 -22.54 29.17 -7.38
C SER A 90 -21.78 28.87 -8.66
N PRO A 91 -20.54 28.38 -8.62
CA PRO A 91 -19.86 27.94 -9.82
C PRO A 91 -20.80 26.97 -10.55
N PRO A 92 -21.07 27.16 -11.86
CA PRO A 92 -21.73 26.10 -12.62
C PRO A 92 -20.91 24.85 -12.39
N ALA A 93 -21.56 23.77 -11.95
CA ALA A 93 -20.93 22.50 -11.61
C ALA A 93 -19.77 22.27 -12.58
N SER A 94 -18.53 22.42 -12.10
CA SER A 94 -17.36 22.10 -12.90
C SER A 94 -17.50 20.63 -13.24
N THR A 95 -17.91 20.35 -14.47
CA THR A 95 -17.65 19.09 -15.15
C THR A 95 -16.15 19.02 -15.42
N GLY A 96 -15.37 19.06 -14.34
CA GLY A 96 -14.01 18.54 -14.33
C GLY A 96 -14.10 17.02 -14.30
N PRO A 97 -13.05 16.31 -14.74
CA PRO A 97 -12.98 14.86 -14.53
C PRO A 97 -13.14 14.57 -13.03
N VAL A 98 -14.22 13.88 -12.65
CA VAL A 98 -14.39 13.41 -11.27
C VAL A 98 -13.18 12.54 -10.96
N PRO A 99 -12.36 12.87 -9.93
CA PRO A 99 -11.18 12.09 -9.65
C PRO A 99 -11.62 10.69 -9.22
N VAL A 100 -11.05 9.67 -9.85
CA VAL A 100 -11.31 8.28 -9.48
C VAL A 100 -10.74 8.03 -8.07
N GLN A 101 -11.58 7.56 -7.16
CA GLN A 101 -11.22 7.30 -5.77
C GLN A 101 -11.37 5.82 -5.45
N VAL A 102 -10.53 5.32 -4.56
CA VAL A 102 -10.75 4.02 -3.91
C VAL A 102 -12.01 4.09 -3.05
N THR A 103 -12.72 2.96 -2.93
CA THR A 103 -13.79 2.85 -1.94
C THR A 103 -13.18 2.49 -0.59
N VAL A 104 -13.53 3.24 0.45
CA VAL A 104 -13.02 3.04 1.82
C VAL A 104 -14.07 2.33 2.65
N LEU A 105 -13.69 1.21 3.26
CA LEU A 105 -14.54 0.49 4.20
C LEU A 105 -13.93 0.52 5.60
N SER A 106 -14.80 0.54 6.60
CA SER A 106 -14.40 0.41 8.00
C SER A 106 -13.77 -0.94 8.30
N ALA A 107 -12.80 -1.00 9.22
CA ALA A 107 -12.15 -2.23 9.68
C ALA A 107 -13.12 -3.35 10.10
N ARG A 108 -14.29 -3.01 10.69
CA ARG A 108 -15.34 -3.98 11.06
C ARG A 108 -15.90 -4.79 9.88
N SER A 109 -15.70 -4.33 8.66
CA SER A 109 -16.19 -5.00 7.45
C SER A 109 -15.30 -6.17 7.02
N GLU A 110 -14.11 -6.34 7.63
CA GLU A 110 -13.10 -7.30 7.18
C GLU A 110 -13.64 -8.73 7.06
N GLY A 111 -14.34 -9.23 8.08
CA GLY A 111 -14.95 -10.57 8.05
C GLY A 111 -16.11 -10.74 7.07
N ARG A 112 -16.45 -9.70 6.29
CA ARG A 112 -17.53 -9.71 5.29
C ARG A 112 -17.02 -9.49 3.86
N VAL A 113 -15.72 -9.24 3.69
CA VAL A 113 -15.11 -9.00 2.37
C VAL A 113 -14.01 -10.01 2.10
N ARG A 114 -13.85 -10.36 0.83
CA ARG A 114 -12.80 -11.25 0.32
C ARG A 114 -12.62 -10.95 -1.17
N SER A 115 -11.49 -11.37 -1.72
CA SER A 115 -11.29 -11.21 -3.16
C SER A 115 -12.23 -12.10 -3.96
N LEU A 116 -12.59 -11.61 -5.15
CA LEU A 116 -13.26 -12.38 -6.19
C LEU A 116 -12.30 -12.52 -7.37
N ASP A 117 -12.41 -13.63 -8.09
CA ASP A 117 -11.64 -13.82 -9.31
C ASP A 117 -12.18 -12.86 -10.39
N ASP A 118 -11.37 -11.88 -10.76
CA ASP A 118 -11.69 -10.80 -11.70
C ASP A 118 -10.43 -10.47 -12.49
N GLU A 119 -10.54 -10.37 -13.81
CA GLU A 119 -9.42 -10.10 -14.71
C GLU A 119 -9.14 -8.60 -14.88
N ARG A 120 -9.97 -7.73 -14.30
CA ARG A 120 -9.82 -6.27 -14.40
C ARG A 120 -8.68 -5.77 -13.52
N SER A 121 -7.49 -5.66 -14.11
CA SER A 121 -6.31 -5.11 -13.45
C SER A 121 -6.41 -3.58 -13.27
N THR A 122 -5.78 -3.10 -12.22
CA THR A 122 -5.70 -1.68 -11.83
C THR A 122 -4.49 -1.49 -10.91
N GLU A 123 -4.32 -0.29 -10.35
CA GLU A 123 -3.26 0.02 -9.39
C GLU A 123 -3.79 0.85 -8.23
N ILE A 124 -3.32 0.56 -7.01
CA ILE A 124 -3.48 1.47 -5.87
C ILE A 124 -2.14 2.09 -5.51
N GLN A 125 -2.14 3.41 -5.32
CA GLN A 125 -1.05 4.13 -4.65
C GLN A 125 -1.40 4.33 -3.18
N PHE A 126 -0.84 3.52 -2.29
CA PHE A 126 -0.96 3.71 -0.84
C PHE A 126 -0.07 4.86 -0.39
N VAL A 127 -0.62 5.77 0.40
CA VAL A 127 0.12 6.84 1.07
C VAL A 127 -0.13 6.75 2.55
N ASN A 128 0.91 6.47 3.33
CA ASN A 128 0.81 6.48 4.78
C ASN A 128 1.03 7.89 5.31
N ASP A 129 -0.07 8.59 5.61
CA ASP A 129 -0.06 9.94 6.17
C ASP A 129 -0.04 9.93 7.70
N ARG A 130 0.09 8.75 8.31
CA ARG A 130 0.26 8.59 9.75
C ARG A 130 1.72 8.80 10.15
N ASP A 131 1.92 9.17 11.41
CA ASP A 131 3.25 9.27 12.04
C ASP A 131 3.87 7.91 12.41
N GLU A 132 3.13 6.81 12.16
CA GLU A 132 3.52 5.45 12.51
C GLU A 132 3.54 4.54 11.27
N PRO A 133 4.37 3.49 11.24
CA PRO A 133 4.32 2.47 10.20
C PRO A 133 3.00 1.68 10.20
N VAL A 134 2.57 1.27 9.01
CA VAL A 134 1.40 0.39 8.82
C VAL A 134 1.79 -0.87 8.06
N VAL A 135 0.96 -1.91 8.16
CA VAL A 135 1.12 -3.14 7.39
C VAL A 135 0.00 -3.23 6.35
N ILE A 136 0.39 -3.50 5.11
CA ILE A 136 -0.52 -3.66 3.97
C ILE A 136 -0.75 -5.16 3.76
N TYR A 137 -2.01 -5.57 3.86
CA TYR A 137 -2.46 -6.92 3.58
C TYR A 137 -3.44 -6.93 2.41
N TRP A 138 -3.36 -7.96 1.59
CA TRP A 138 -4.43 -8.34 0.67
C TRP A 138 -5.33 -9.36 1.37
N LEU A 139 -6.65 -9.31 1.14
CA LEU A 139 -7.52 -10.41 1.51
C LEU A 139 -7.63 -11.39 0.36
N ASP A 140 -7.16 -12.62 0.57
CA ASP A 140 -7.26 -13.68 -0.42
C ASP A 140 -8.74 -14.03 -0.76
N TYR A 141 -8.92 -15.00 -1.65
CA TYR A 141 -10.26 -15.46 -2.05
C TYR A 141 -11.07 -16.13 -0.92
N ARG A 142 -10.41 -16.49 0.18
CA ARG A 142 -11.01 -17.05 1.40
C ARG A 142 -11.24 -15.99 2.49
N GLY A 143 -10.79 -14.75 2.28
CA GLY A 143 -10.83 -13.67 3.27
C GLY A 143 -9.67 -13.70 4.26
N THR A 144 -8.62 -14.47 3.99
CA THR A 144 -7.40 -14.54 4.79
C THR A 144 -6.46 -13.39 4.42
N ARG A 145 -5.84 -12.77 5.43
CA ARG A 145 -4.81 -11.75 5.21
C ARG A 145 -3.52 -12.36 4.66
N GLU A 146 -3.11 -11.89 3.49
CA GLU A 146 -1.79 -12.13 2.91
C GLU A 146 -0.95 -10.85 2.98
N ARG A 147 0.20 -10.90 3.66
CA ARG A 147 1.03 -9.71 3.90
C ARG A 147 1.80 -9.32 2.65
N TYR A 148 1.67 -8.05 2.25
CA TYR A 148 2.42 -7.52 1.10
C TYR A 148 3.59 -6.63 1.50
N ALA A 149 3.39 -5.70 2.44
CA ALA A 149 4.42 -4.73 2.78
C ALA A 149 4.23 -4.15 4.19
N VAL A 150 5.32 -3.60 4.72
CA VAL A 150 5.25 -2.57 5.77
C VAL A 150 5.52 -1.24 5.07
N LEU A 151 4.67 -0.25 5.33
CA LEU A 151 4.81 1.08 4.80
C LEU A 151 5.13 2.03 5.96
N GLY A 152 6.34 2.61 5.94
CA GLY A 152 6.76 3.58 6.96
C GLY A 152 5.92 4.86 6.95
N SER A 153 6.04 5.66 8.01
CA SER A 153 5.40 6.98 8.09
C SER A 153 5.82 7.89 6.93
N GLY A 154 4.85 8.63 6.37
CA GLY A 154 5.04 9.54 5.23
C GLY A 154 5.46 8.85 3.92
N LYS A 155 5.46 7.50 3.87
CA LYS A 155 5.89 6.75 2.68
C LYS A 155 4.72 6.41 1.78
N THR A 156 5.07 6.22 0.50
CA THR A 156 4.15 5.87 -0.57
C THR A 156 4.56 4.56 -1.21
N ARG A 157 3.57 3.76 -1.63
CA ARG A 157 3.78 2.50 -2.35
C ARG A 157 2.74 2.33 -3.47
N GLN A 158 3.22 2.11 -4.68
CA GLN A 158 2.38 1.65 -5.80
C GLN A 158 2.21 0.13 -5.73
N GLN A 159 1.00 -0.33 -5.97
CA GLN A 159 0.64 -1.74 -5.88
C GLN A 159 -0.34 -2.10 -7.00
N PRO A 160 0.15 -2.75 -8.08
CA PRO A 160 -0.72 -3.39 -9.06
C PRO A 160 -1.65 -4.39 -8.39
N THR A 161 -2.91 -4.42 -8.80
CA THR A 161 -3.98 -5.22 -8.20
C THR A 161 -5.15 -5.41 -9.17
N PHE A 162 -6.27 -5.94 -8.68
CA PHE A 162 -7.53 -6.11 -9.43
C PHE A 162 -8.67 -5.41 -8.72
N VAL A 163 -9.68 -4.94 -9.46
CA VAL A 163 -10.81 -4.16 -8.91
C VAL A 163 -11.53 -4.86 -7.75
N SER A 164 -11.58 -6.19 -7.79
CA SER A 164 -12.24 -7.02 -6.78
C SER A 164 -11.43 -7.29 -5.52
N HIS A 165 -10.17 -6.83 -5.42
CA HIS A 165 -9.23 -7.22 -4.35
C HIS A 165 -9.24 -6.26 -3.17
N PRO A 166 -9.78 -6.63 -1.99
CA PRO A 166 -9.75 -5.77 -0.82
C PRO A 166 -8.36 -5.75 -0.18
N TRP A 167 -7.94 -4.57 0.26
CA TRP A 167 -6.67 -4.33 0.93
C TRP A 167 -6.89 -3.86 2.35
N VAL A 168 -6.48 -4.65 3.34
CA VAL A 168 -6.57 -4.30 4.76
C VAL A 168 -5.29 -3.61 5.20
N ILE A 169 -5.45 -2.48 5.87
CA ILE A 169 -4.36 -1.75 6.51
C ILE A 169 -4.46 -1.98 8.01
N THR A 170 -3.36 -2.36 8.64
CA THR A 170 -3.26 -2.50 10.09
C THR A 170 -2.15 -1.64 10.67
N ASP A 171 -2.21 -1.40 11.97
CA ASP A 171 -1.02 -1.02 12.73
C ASP A 171 -0.08 -2.23 12.91
N LEU A 172 1.07 -2.00 13.55
CA LEU A 172 2.06 -3.05 13.80
C LEU A 172 1.61 -4.12 14.81
N THR A 173 0.55 -3.87 15.58
CA THR A 173 -0.03 -4.87 16.50
C THR A 173 -1.00 -5.82 15.80
N GLY A 174 -1.33 -5.54 14.52
CA GLY A 174 -2.26 -6.33 13.71
C GLY A 174 -3.71 -5.86 13.81
N ARG A 175 -4.00 -4.76 14.52
CA ARG A 175 -5.34 -4.17 14.57
C ARG A 175 -5.63 -3.47 13.26
N ALA A 176 -6.75 -3.84 12.63
CA ALA A 176 -7.20 -3.23 11.39
C ALA A 176 -7.61 -1.77 11.59
N LEU A 177 -7.11 -0.90 10.72
CA LEU A 177 -7.40 0.53 10.69
C LEU A 177 -8.47 0.82 9.63
N THR A 178 -8.28 0.31 8.42
CA THR A 178 -9.17 0.55 7.27
C THR A 178 -9.04 -0.55 6.22
N ILE A 179 -9.98 -0.59 5.29
CA ILE A 179 -9.93 -1.47 4.12
C ILE A 179 -10.17 -0.63 2.87
N PHE A 180 -9.33 -0.82 1.84
CA PHE A 180 -9.51 -0.20 0.54
C PHE A 180 -9.98 -1.21 -0.49
N LEU A 181 -11.03 -0.85 -1.22
CA LEU A 181 -11.42 -1.50 -2.46
C LEU A 181 -10.89 -0.68 -3.66
N PRO A 182 -10.09 -1.29 -4.54
CA PRO A 182 -9.56 -0.63 -5.73
C PRO A 182 -10.66 -0.10 -6.64
N ALA A 183 -10.37 1.01 -7.32
CA ALA A 183 -11.21 1.52 -8.38
C ALA A 183 -10.88 0.87 -9.72
N SER A 184 -11.76 1.01 -10.71
CA SER A 184 -11.54 0.52 -12.08
C SER A 184 -10.39 1.18 -12.84
N ARG A 185 -9.81 2.25 -12.29
CA ARG A 185 -8.61 2.93 -12.80
C ARG A 185 -7.63 3.17 -11.64
N PRO A 186 -6.33 3.39 -11.93
CA PRO A 186 -5.36 3.72 -10.91
C PRO A 186 -5.81 4.86 -10.00
N ALA A 187 -5.72 4.66 -8.69
CA ALA A 187 -6.19 5.62 -7.70
C ALA A 187 -5.31 5.64 -6.45
N ARG A 188 -5.32 6.77 -5.73
CA ARG A 188 -4.60 6.95 -4.46
C ARG A 188 -5.48 6.54 -3.28
N ALA A 189 -4.87 5.87 -2.32
CA ALA A 189 -5.44 5.53 -1.02
C ALA A 189 -4.60 6.17 0.09
N THR A 190 -5.13 7.20 0.76
CA THR A 190 -4.46 7.85 1.88
C THR A 190 -4.88 7.18 3.19
N ILE A 191 -3.89 6.82 4.00
CA ILE A 191 -4.05 6.17 5.30
C ILE A 191 -3.81 7.22 6.37
N THR A 192 -4.81 7.45 7.22
CA THR A 192 -4.81 8.47 8.28
C THR A 192 -4.99 7.85 9.66
#